data_AF-A0A2G9YMX5-F1
#
_entry.id   AF-A0A2G9YMX5-F1
#
_cell.length_a   1.000
_cell.length_b   1.000
_cell.length_c   1.000
_cell.angle_alpha   90.00
_cell.angle_beta   90.00
_cell.angle_gamma   90.00
#
_symmetry.space_group_name_H-M   'P 1'
#
loop_
_entity.id
_entity.type
_entity.pdbx_description
1 polymer ?
#
loop_
_entity_poly.entity_id
_entity_poly.type
_entity_poly.pdbx_seq_one_letter_code
_entity_poly.pdbx_strand_id
1 'polypeptide(L)'
;LKKAQQFLDKGDFAAARDEFTKVLEISPSNTKAEEGLRLAKLALEEQGKEPEPKMAVSKKATLNERIKSALGLLEGEDYLGAQKEFLSLLEEVTKAKQDAQVKVALEETKKRIKDRSGEVFSSIAEAQFTKAEKTLLDILERIKVLAIEKQKKEEEKKREFQVVTYMEMALKYLGTEDYASAKKELNKILAIDPNNSQAITLSEKLNEVIEIVGVKQ
;
A
#
# COMPACT_ATOMS: atom_id res chain seq x y z
N LEU A 1 -35.75 38.66 13.79
CA LEU A 1 -34.30 38.96 13.94
C LEU A 1 -33.83 38.96 15.39
N LYS A 2 -34.32 39.84 16.29
CA LYS A 2 -33.89 39.87 17.72
C LYS A 2 -34.05 38.53 18.44
N LYS A 3 -35.16 37.83 18.21
CA LYS A 3 -35.44 36.49 18.76
C LYS A 3 -34.47 35.41 18.26
N ALA A 4 -34.13 35.42 16.97
CA ALA A 4 -33.17 34.49 16.37
C ALA A 4 -31.75 34.68 16.94
N GLN A 5 -31.34 35.94 17.11
CA GLN A 5 -30.05 36.25 17.73
C GLN A 5 -29.97 35.77 19.20
N GLN A 6 -31.05 35.92 19.96
CA GLN A 6 -31.10 35.44 21.35
C GLN A 6 -30.93 33.93 21.46
N PHE A 7 -31.43 33.15 20.49
CA PHE A 7 -31.18 31.70 20.46
C PHE A 7 -29.72 31.39 20.12
N LEU A 8 -29.12 32.14 19.20
CA LEU A 8 -27.72 31.99 18.82
C LEU A 8 -26.78 32.33 20.00
N ASP A 9 -27.07 33.41 20.74
CA ASP A 9 -26.30 33.80 21.94
C ASP A 9 -26.44 32.80 23.10
N LYS A 10 -27.56 32.08 23.15
CA LYS A 10 -27.82 31.02 24.14
C LYS A 10 -27.27 29.64 23.73
N GLY A 11 -26.69 29.52 22.53
CA GLY A 11 -26.16 28.26 21.99
C GLY A 11 -27.23 27.27 21.52
N ASP A 12 -28.50 27.69 21.43
CA ASP A 12 -29.59 26.89 20.88
C ASP A 12 -29.62 27.06 19.36
N PHE A 13 -28.66 26.42 18.70
CA PHE A 13 -28.43 26.62 17.26
C PHE A 13 -29.57 26.04 16.40
N ALA A 14 -30.30 25.04 16.91
CA ALA A 14 -31.49 24.50 16.25
C ALA A 14 -32.62 25.54 16.20
N ALA A 15 -32.96 26.14 17.35
CA ALA A 15 -33.96 27.20 17.40
C ALA A 15 -33.50 28.48 16.67
N ALA A 16 -32.19 28.80 16.72
CA ALA A 16 -31.63 29.92 15.98
C ALA A 16 -31.78 29.75 14.47
N ARG A 17 -31.44 28.56 13.93
CA ARG A 17 -31.59 28.22 12.51
C ARG A 17 -33.04 28.44 12.06
N ASP A 18 -33.99 27.87 12.79
CA ASP A 18 -35.41 27.90 12.40
C ASP A 18 -35.97 29.33 12.43
N GLU A 19 -35.58 30.15 13.39
CA GLU A 19 -36.02 31.55 13.47
C GLU A 19 -35.33 32.46 12.44
N PHE A 20 -34.08 32.18 12.05
CA PHE A 20 -33.45 32.89 10.93
C PHE A 20 -34.05 32.52 9.58
N THR A 21 -34.42 31.24 9.36
CA THR A 21 -35.14 30.81 8.17
C THR A 21 -36.47 31.55 8.01
N LYS A 22 -37.28 31.66 9.06
CA LYS A 22 -38.54 32.44 9.02
C LYS A 22 -38.34 33.92 8.68
N VAL A 23 -37.23 34.52 9.13
CA VAL A 23 -36.91 35.91 8.79
C VAL A 23 -36.57 36.04 7.31
N LEU A 24 -35.86 35.07 6.74
CA LEU A 24 -35.50 35.04 5.32
C LEU A 24 -36.70 34.70 4.41
N GLU A 25 -37.69 33.95 4.90
CA GLU A 25 -38.96 33.72 4.18
C GLU A 25 -39.74 35.03 3.99
N ILE A 26 -39.71 35.92 4.99
CA ILE A 26 -40.40 37.22 4.94
C ILE A 26 -39.53 38.29 4.24
N SER A 27 -38.21 38.19 4.36
CA SER A 27 -37.27 39.15 3.79
C SER A 27 -36.03 38.44 3.25
N PRO A 28 -36.10 37.92 2.00
CA PRO A 28 -35.03 37.10 1.42
C PRO A 28 -33.68 37.81 1.29
N SER A 29 -33.67 39.15 1.19
CA SER A 29 -32.45 39.96 1.07
C SER A 29 -31.88 40.41 2.42
N ASN A 30 -32.32 39.82 3.54
CA ASN A 30 -31.86 40.22 4.86
C ASN A 30 -30.50 39.59 5.20
N THR A 31 -29.44 40.32 4.90
CA THR A 31 -28.04 39.89 5.08
C THR A 31 -27.71 39.47 6.51
N LYS A 32 -28.30 40.12 7.52
CA LYS A 32 -28.09 39.74 8.93
C LYS A 32 -28.73 38.41 9.27
N ALA A 33 -29.89 38.10 8.67
CA ALA A 33 -30.55 36.82 8.87
C ALA A 33 -29.85 35.69 8.12
N GLU A 34 -29.29 35.98 6.95
CA GLU A 34 -28.47 35.05 6.17
C GLU A 34 -27.17 34.67 6.91
N GLU A 35 -26.46 35.67 7.44
CA GLU A 35 -25.26 35.45 8.24
C GLU A 35 -25.56 34.64 9.52
N GLY A 36 -26.63 35.01 10.24
CA GLY A 36 -27.08 34.27 11.42
C GLY A 36 -27.47 32.82 11.12
N LEU A 37 -28.14 32.57 9.99
CA LEU A 37 -28.49 31.22 9.54
C LEU A 37 -27.23 30.39 9.23
N ARG A 38 -26.24 31.00 8.58
CA ARG A 38 -24.95 30.34 8.27
C ARG A 38 -24.23 29.93 9.55
N LEU A 39 -24.14 30.83 10.53
CA LEU A 39 -23.50 30.55 11.81
C LEU A 39 -24.24 29.45 12.60
N ALA A 40 -25.57 29.47 12.64
CA ALA A 40 -26.36 28.43 13.29
C ALA A 40 -26.19 27.06 12.62
N LYS A 41 -26.12 26.99 11.28
CA LYS A 41 -25.87 25.74 10.55
C LYS A 41 -24.47 25.18 10.82
N LEU A 42 -23.44 26.03 10.82
CA LEU A 42 -22.07 25.61 11.14
C LEU A 42 -21.98 25.05 12.56
N ALA A 43 -22.59 25.73 13.52
CA ALA A 43 -22.57 25.30 14.91
C ALA A 43 -23.36 24.00 15.15
N LEU A 44 -24.46 23.77 14.42
CA LEU A 44 -25.17 22.48 14.42
C LEU A 44 -24.35 21.35 13.79
N GLU A 45 -23.61 21.65 12.73
CA GLU A 45 -22.70 20.68 12.10
C GLU A 45 -21.54 20.33 13.03
N GLU A 46 -21.04 21.31 13.80
CA GLU A 46 -20.05 21.10 14.86
C GLU A 46 -20.61 20.39 16.08
N GLN A 47 -21.88 20.59 16.46
CA GLN A 47 -22.53 19.87 17.57
C GLN A 47 -22.95 18.44 17.20
N GLY A 48 -23.24 18.17 15.92
CA GLY A 48 -23.49 16.82 15.40
C GLY A 48 -22.19 16.01 15.20
N LYS A 49 -21.04 16.66 15.25
CA LYS A 49 -19.74 16.03 15.39
C LYS A 49 -19.51 15.90 16.90
N GLU A 50 -19.48 14.67 17.41
CA GLU A 50 -19.18 14.43 18.83
C GLU A 50 -17.96 15.26 19.28
N PRO A 51 -17.96 15.80 20.51
CA PRO A 51 -16.79 16.49 21.02
C PRO A 51 -15.62 15.50 20.98
N GLU A 52 -14.55 15.81 20.26
CA GLU A 52 -13.30 15.08 20.39
C GLU A 52 -12.70 15.38 21.77
N PRO A 53 -12.52 14.35 22.62
CA PRO A 53 -11.33 14.31 23.46
C PRO A 53 -10.51 13.06 23.12
N LYS A 54 -9.20 13.27 22.88
CA LYS A 54 -8.11 12.27 22.77
C LYS A 54 -7.82 11.65 21.38
N MET A 55 -7.76 12.43 20.30
CA MET A 55 -7.37 11.92 18.96
C MET A 55 -5.90 12.14 18.53
N ALA A 56 -5.00 12.53 19.42
CA ALA A 56 -3.55 12.42 19.13
C ALA A 56 -2.97 11.05 19.55
N VAL A 57 -3.63 10.35 20.47
CA VAL A 57 -3.16 9.06 21.00
C VAL A 57 -3.82 7.87 20.27
N SER A 58 -5.05 8.01 19.76
CA SER A 58 -5.75 6.92 19.04
C SER A 58 -5.30 6.73 17.59
N LYS A 59 -4.99 7.79 16.83
CA LYS A 59 -4.47 7.65 15.45
C LYS A 59 -3.11 6.95 15.38
N LYS A 60 -2.30 7.08 16.43
CA LYS A 60 -0.99 6.41 16.54
C LYS A 60 -1.14 4.92 16.86
N ALA A 61 -2.12 4.58 17.70
CA ALA A 61 -2.50 3.21 17.98
C ALA A 61 -3.06 2.50 16.74
N THR A 62 -3.96 3.17 15.99
CA THR A 62 -4.50 2.60 14.73
C THR A 62 -3.47 2.53 13.61
N LEU A 63 -2.54 3.49 13.50
CA LEU A 63 -1.45 3.43 12.53
C LEU A 63 -0.50 2.26 12.84
N ASN A 64 -0.11 2.09 14.10
CA ASN A 64 0.76 0.99 14.51
C ASN A 64 0.09 -0.38 14.33
N GLU A 65 -1.21 -0.49 14.60
CA GLU A 65 -1.98 -1.71 14.36
C GLU A 65 -2.09 -2.04 12.87
N ARG A 66 -2.31 -1.04 12.02
CA ARG A 66 -2.33 -1.24 10.57
C ARG A 66 -0.96 -1.55 9.99
N ILE A 67 0.10 -0.93 10.50
CA ILE A 67 1.48 -1.31 10.16
C ILE A 67 1.73 -2.76 10.56
N LYS A 68 1.32 -3.17 11.77
CA LYS A 68 1.45 -4.57 12.23
C LYS A 68 0.64 -5.53 11.36
N SER A 69 -0.57 -5.14 10.93
CA SER A 69 -1.39 -5.92 10.01
C SER A 69 -0.73 -6.06 8.63
N ALA A 70 -0.19 -4.96 8.09
CA ALA A 70 0.52 -4.97 6.80
C ALA A 70 1.82 -5.80 6.85
N LEU A 71 2.53 -5.77 7.99
CA LEU A 71 3.67 -6.67 8.25
C LEU A 71 3.22 -8.13 8.36
N GLY A 72 2.07 -8.41 8.97
CA GLY A 72 1.49 -9.76 9.01
C GLY A 72 1.14 -10.31 7.62
N LEU A 73 0.68 -9.46 6.70
CA LEU A 73 0.48 -9.83 5.29
C LEU A 73 1.81 -10.16 4.60
N LEU A 74 2.90 -9.45 4.93
CA LEU A 74 4.23 -9.79 4.43
C LEU A 74 4.74 -11.12 4.98
N GLU A 75 4.57 -11.37 6.27
CA GLU A 75 4.93 -12.64 6.90
C GLU A 75 4.11 -13.81 6.34
N GLY A 76 2.85 -13.56 5.97
CA GLY A 76 1.97 -14.49 5.27
C GLY A 76 2.19 -14.60 3.76
N GLU A 77 3.24 -13.95 3.21
CA GLU A 77 3.59 -13.91 1.79
C GLU A 77 2.52 -13.32 0.84
N ASP A 78 1.55 -12.57 1.36
CA ASP A 78 0.60 -11.78 0.57
C ASP A 78 1.19 -10.41 0.24
N TYR A 79 2.12 -10.39 -0.73
CA TYR A 79 2.83 -9.18 -1.12
C TYR A 79 1.91 -8.13 -1.77
N LEU A 80 0.86 -8.54 -2.48
CA LEU A 80 -0.10 -7.62 -3.10
C LEU A 80 -0.99 -6.95 -2.05
N GLY A 81 -1.49 -7.72 -1.09
CA GLY A 81 -2.23 -7.20 0.07
C GLY A 81 -1.37 -6.26 0.90
N ALA A 82 -0.14 -6.66 1.21
CA ALA A 82 0.81 -5.83 1.93
C ALA A 82 1.13 -4.52 1.19
N GLN A 83 1.41 -4.57 -0.11
CA GLN A 83 1.69 -3.39 -0.92
C GLN A 83 0.52 -2.42 -0.91
N LYS A 84 -0.71 -2.91 -1.08
CA LYS A 84 -1.93 -2.08 -1.05
C LYS A 84 -2.09 -1.37 0.29
N GLU A 85 -1.87 -2.07 1.40
CA GLU A 85 -1.98 -1.46 2.73
C GLU A 85 -0.85 -0.46 3.01
N PHE A 86 0.39 -0.76 2.64
CA PHE A 86 1.48 0.21 2.80
C PHE A 86 1.28 1.47 1.94
N LEU A 87 0.69 1.35 0.74
CA LEU A 87 0.33 2.51 -0.09
C LEU A 87 -0.77 3.35 0.56
N SER A 88 -1.83 2.71 1.10
CA SER A 88 -2.87 3.42 1.84
C SER A 88 -2.33 4.13 3.08
N LEU A 89 -1.45 3.47 3.83
CA LEU A 89 -0.78 4.06 4.99
C LEU A 89 0.10 5.25 4.60
N LEU A 90 0.81 5.16 3.48
CA LEU A 90 1.63 6.25 2.96
C LEU A 90 0.78 7.46 2.56
N GLU A 91 -0.35 7.25 1.89
CA GLU A 91 -1.29 8.32 1.52
C GLU A 91 -1.85 9.02 2.77
N GLU A 92 -2.26 8.25 3.78
CA GLU A 92 -2.75 8.80 5.05
C GLU A 92 -1.70 9.60 5.81
N VAL A 93 -0.46 9.09 5.86
CA VAL A 93 0.67 9.80 6.49
C VAL A 93 1.00 11.08 5.72
N THR A 94 0.94 11.06 4.39
CA THR A 94 1.18 12.21 3.53
C THR A 94 0.12 13.29 3.73
N LYS A 95 -1.16 12.89 3.76
CA LYS A 95 -2.28 13.78 4.03
C LYS A 95 -2.22 14.34 5.46
N ALA A 96 -1.88 13.51 6.45
CA ALA A 96 -1.68 13.97 7.82
C ALA A 96 -0.51 14.95 7.96
N LYS A 97 0.57 14.76 7.19
CA LYS A 97 1.71 15.71 7.11
C LYS A 97 1.27 17.05 6.51
N GLN A 98 0.46 17.03 5.45
CA GLN A 98 -0.12 18.24 4.85
C GLN A 98 -1.10 18.94 5.81
N ASP A 99 -2.01 18.21 6.45
CA ASP A 99 -2.94 18.75 7.43
C ASP A 99 -2.20 19.34 8.64
N ALA A 100 -1.13 18.69 9.10
CA ALA A 100 -0.27 19.21 10.15
C ALA A 100 0.49 20.46 9.71
N GLN A 101 1.02 20.50 8.48
CA GLN A 101 1.66 21.70 7.91
C GLN A 101 0.67 22.86 7.77
N VAL A 102 -0.55 22.62 7.29
CA VAL A 102 -1.60 23.63 7.18
C VAL A 102 -2.00 24.12 8.57
N LYS A 103 -2.18 23.22 9.55
CA LYS A 103 -2.54 23.59 10.92
C LYS A 103 -1.42 24.34 11.64
N VAL A 104 -0.17 23.95 11.44
CA VAL A 104 1.02 24.67 11.92
C VAL A 104 1.13 26.03 11.25
N ALA A 105 0.96 26.13 9.93
CA ALA A 105 0.95 27.40 9.22
C ALA A 105 -0.19 28.30 9.72
N LEU A 106 -1.38 27.77 9.96
CA LEU A 106 -2.54 28.51 10.45
C LEU A 106 -2.35 28.97 11.91
N GLU A 107 -1.79 28.12 12.77
CA GLU A 107 -1.41 28.48 14.15
C GLU A 107 -0.20 29.42 14.19
N GLU A 108 0.80 29.29 13.33
CA GLU A 108 1.91 30.24 13.17
C GLU A 108 1.41 31.60 12.68
N THR A 109 0.41 31.63 11.79
CA THR A 109 -0.23 32.87 11.35
C THR A 109 -1.00 33.52 12.50
N LYS A 110 -1.72 32.74 13.31
CA LYS A 110 -2.38 33.21 14.55
C LYS A 110 -1.40 33.63 15.65
N LYS A 111 -0.24 32.97 15.77
CA LYS A 111 0.79 33.20 16.79
C LYS A 111 1.73 34.36 16.42
N ARG A 112 2.00 34.60 15.12
CA ARG A 112 2.65 35.83 14.61
C ARG A 112 1.79 37.08 14.83
N ILE A 113 0.48 36.92 14.98
CA ILE A 113 -0.44 37.97 15.43
C ILE A 113 -0.36 38.19 16.96
N LYS A 114 0.31 37.31 17.74
CA LYS A 114 0.34 37.38 19.22
C LYS A 114 1.54 36.68 19.92
N ASP A 115 2.79 37.02 19.58
CA ASP A 115 4.04 36.64 20.28
C ASP A 115 4.84 35.35 19.90
N ARG A 116 6.14 35.47 20.21
CA ARG A 116 7.35 34.90 19.59
C ARG A 116 7.80 33.56 20.19
N SER A 117 6.99 32.51 20.12
CA SER A 117 7.34 31.16 20.64
C SER A 117 6.96 29.97 19.74
N GLY A 118 6.90 30.16 18.42
CA GLY A 118 6.40 29.16 17.44
C GLY A 118 7.40 28.11 16.93
N GLU A 119 8.70 28.37 16.95
CA GLU A 119 9.67 27.63 16.11
C GLU A 119 9.98 26.18 16.57
N VAL A 120 9.70 25.82 17.83
CA VAL A 120 10.17 24.54 18.39
C VAL A 120 9.21 23.36 18.09
N PHE A 121 7.92 23.62 17.84
CA PHE A 121 6.94 22.55 17.63
C PHE A 121 6.83 22.09 16.17
N SER A 122 7.10 22.94 15.17
CA SER A 122 7.01 22.59 13.75
C SER A 122 8.11 21.61 13.31
N SER A 123 9.33 21.80 13.82
CA SER A 123 10.50 20.97 13.47
C SER A 123 10.43 19.52 13.97
N ILE A 124 9.81 19.26 15.13
CA ILE A 124 9.72 17.91 15.70
C ILE A 124 8.68 17.05 14.95
N ALA A 125 7.53 17.63 14.59
CA ALA A 125 6.50 16.91 13.84
C ALA A 125 6.98 16.59 12.42
N GLU A 126 7.61 17.55 11.74
CA GLU A 126 8.14 17.40 10.39
C GLU A 126 9.27 16.35 10.31
N ALA A 127 10.16 16.31 11.30
CA ALA A 127 11.19 15.28 11.40
C ALA A 127 10.61 13.87 11.59
N GLN A 128 9.52 13.74 12.34
CA GLN A 128 8.85 12.45 12.58
C GLN A 128 8.13 11.94 11.33
N PHE A 129 7.42 12.81 10.61
CA PHE A 129 6.76 12.43 9.35
C PHE A 129 7.78 12.06 8.27
N THR A 130 8.87 12.81 8.15
CA THR A 130 9.93 12.52 7.19
C THR A 130 10.61 11.17 7.48
N LYS A 131 10.80 10.83 8.77
CA LYS A 131 11.33 9.52 9.17
C LYS A 131 10.37 8.38 8.85
N ALA A 132 9.07 8.57 9.10
CA ALA A 132 8.04 7.57 8.78
C ALA A 132 7.92 7.35 7.27
N GLU A 133 7.89 8.44 6.49
CA GLU A 133 7.87 8.42 5.03
C GLU A 133 9.07 7.66 4.46
N LYS A 134 10.29 7.98 4.93
CA LYS A 134 11.50 7.25 4.53
C LYS A 134 11.42 5.76 4.86
N THR A 135 10.95 5.42 6.06
CA THR A 135 10.83 4.01 6.49
C THR A 135 9.83 3.25 5.61
N LEU A 136 8.71 3.88 5.25
CA LEU A 136 7.70 3.28 4.36
C LEU A 136 8.26 3.07 2.95
N LEU A 137 9.01 4.03 2.42
CA LEU A 137 9.68 3.90 1.12
C LEU A 137 10.71 2.77 1.12
N ASP A 138 11.53 2.66 2.17
CA ASP A 138 12.52 1.58 2.31
C ASP A 138 11.83 0.20 2.39
N ILE A 139 10.69 0.11 3.09
CA ILE A 139 9.88 -1.11 3.14
C ILE A 139 9.32 -1.45 1.76
N LEU A 140 8.74 -0.49 1.04
CA LEU A 140 8.19 -0.70 -0.30
C LEU A 140 9.25 -1.20 -1.27
N GLU A 141 10.47 -0.67 -1.21
CA GLU A 141 11.57 -1.13 -2.06
C GLU A 141 11.98 -2.56 -1.71
N ARG A 142 12.05 -2.90 -0.42
CA ARG A 142 12.33 -4.27 0.03
C ARG A 142 11.25 -5.26 -0.40
N ILE A 143 9.98 -4.87 -0.38
CA ILE A 143 8.86 -5.70 -0.86
C ILE A 143 9.04 -6.05 -2.35
N LYS A 144 9.42 -5.07 -3.19
CA LYS A 144 9.67 -5.33 -4.61
C LYS A 144 10.78 -6.36 -4.81
N VAL A 145 11.89 -6.23 -4.08
CA VAL A 145 13.01 -7.18 -4.16
C VAL A 145 12.55 -8.59 -3.74
N LEU A 146 11.84 -8.71 -2.63
CA LEU A 146 11.33 -10.00 -2.15
C LEU A 146 10.34 -10.64 -3.12
N ALA A 147 9.48 -9.86 -3.76
CA ALA A 147 8.55 -10.36 -4.77
C ALA A 147 9.28 -10.93 -6.00
N ILE A 148 10.32 -10.24 -6.47
CA ILE A 148 11.17 -10.71 -7.58
C ILE A 148 11.91 -11.98 -7.19
N GLU A 149 12.48 -12.04 -5.97
CA GLU A 149 13.18 -13.24 -5.48
C GLU A 149 12.25 -14.45 -5.36
N LYS A 150 11.01 -14.26 -4.88
CA LYS A 150 10.02 -15.33 -4.82
C LYS A 150 9.67 -15.84 -6.20
N GLN A 151 9.38 -14.95 -7.15
CA GLN A 151 9.10 -15.35 -8.53
C GLN A 151 10.27 -16.12 -9.13
N LYS A 152 11.50 -15.63 -8.94
CA LYS A 152 12.70 -16.31 -9.43
C LYS A 152 12.85 -17.71 -8.85
N LYS A 153 12.61 -17.89 -7.55
CA LYS A 153 12.63 -19.21 -6.88
C LYS A 153 11.54 -20.15 -7.40
N GLU A 154 10.33 -19.65 -7.66
CA GLU A 154 9.25 -20.46 -8.23
C GLU A 154 9.57 -20.89 -9.67
N GLU A 155 10.15 -20.01 -10.48
CA GLU A 155 10.63 -20.33 -11.82
C GLU A 155 11.79 -21.32 -11.80
N GLU A 156 12.70 -21.20 -10.83
CA GLU A 156 13.80 -22.15 -10.62
C GLU A 156 13.27 -23.55 -10.27
N LYS A 157 12.33 -23.65 -9.33
CA LYS A 157 11.67 -24.93 -9.02
C LYS A 157 10.95 -25.53 -10.23
N LYS A 158 10.31 -24.70 -11.06
CA LYS A 158 9.67 -25.17 -12.31
C LYS A 158 10.71 -25.69 -13.30
N ARG A 159 11.84 -25.01 -13.46
CA ARG A 159 12.96 -25.48 -14.31
C ARG A 159 13.53 -26.80 -13.79
N GLU A 160 13.80 -26.91 -12.48
CA GLU A 160 14.28 -28.14 -11.85
C GLU A 160 13.30 -29.31 -12.08
N PHE A 161 12.00 -29.07 -11.86
CA PHE A 161 10.97 -30.08 -12.10
C PHE A 161 10.92 -30.54 -13.56
N GLN A 162 11.05 -29.61 -14.51
CA GLN A 162 11.11 -29.94 -15.94
C GLN A 162 12.36 -30.75 -16.29
N VAL A 163 13.52 -30.39 -15.75
CA VAL A 163 14.77 -31.15 -15.94
C VAL A 163 14.61 -32.58 -15.44
N VAL A 164 14.05 -32.78 -14.24
CA VAL A 164 13.78 -34.12 -13.69
C VAL A 164 12.81 -34.89 -14.58
N THR A 165 11.71 -34.27 -15.01
CA THR A 165 10.70 -34.91 -15.86
C THR A 165 11.29 -35.36 -17.20
N TYR A 166 12.05 -34.50 -17.86
CA TYR A 166 12.70 -34.85 -19.13
C TYR A 166 13.79 -35.90 -18.94
N MET A 167 14.50 -35.89 -17.80
CA MET A 167 15.49 -36.91 -17.48
C MET A 167 14.84 -38.29 -17.34
N GLU A 168 13.72 -38.39 -16.60
CA GLU A 168 12.98 -39.63 -16.45
C GLU A 168 12.46 -40.16 -17.79
N MET A 169 11.94 -39.28 -18.64
CA MET A 169 11.50 -39.65 -20.00
C MET A 169 12.68 -40.12 -20.87
N ALA A 170 13.81 -39.41 -20.83
CA ALA A 170 15.01 -39.81 -21.58
C ALA A 170 15.49 -41.20 -21.17
N LEU A 171 15.59 -41.46 -19.86
CA LEU A 171 15.99 -42.77 -19.33
C LEU A 171 15.01 -43.88 -19.72
N LYS A 172 13.70 -43.59 -19.70
CA LYS A 172 12.67 -44.52 -20.16
C LYS A 172 12.86 -44.90 -21.63
N TYR A 173 13.08 -43.90 -22.51
CA TYR A 173 13.30 -44.14 -23.93
C TYR A 173 14.61 -44.88 -24.21
N LEU A 174 15.67 -44.59 -23.46
CA LEU A 174 16.92 -45.36 -23.53
C LEU A 174 16.70 -46.84 -23.17
N GLY A 175 15.88 -47.11 -22.15
CA GLY A 175 15.52 -48.48 -21.76
C GLY A 175 14.68 -49.23 -22.79
N THR A 176 13.97 -48.51 -23.67
CA THR A 176 13.22 -49.09 -24.81
C THR A 176 13.97 -48.98 -26.14
N GLU A 177 15.25 -48.60 -26.12
CA GLU A 177 16.10 -48.39 -27.30
C GLU A 177 15.55 -47.35 -28.31
N ASP A 178 14.61 -46.49 -27.88
CA ASP A 178 14.11 -45.39 -28.71
C ASP A 178 15.07 -44.20 -28.59
N TYR A 179 16.21 -44.33 -29.27
CA TYR A 179 17.31 -43.37 -29.21
C TYR A 179 16.93 -41.99 -29.76
N ALA A 180 16.00 -41.93 -30.72
CA ALA A 180 15.52 -40.67 -31.28
C ALA A 180 14.71 -39.86 -30.23
N SER A 181 13.77 -40.53 -29.55
CA SER A 181 13.00 -39.90 -28.47
C SER A 181 13.88 -39.55 -27.28
N ALA A 182 14.81 -40.42 -26.89
CA ALA A 182 15.77 -40.14 -25.82
C ALA A 182 16.59 -38.87 -26.10
N LYS A 183 17.14 -38.74 -27.32
CA LYS A 183 17.90 -37.56 -27.75
C LYS A 183 17.09 -36.28 -27.69
N LYS A 184 15.81 -36.35 -28.09
CA LYS A 184 14.89 -35.20 -28.03
C LYS A 184 14.69 -34.71 -26.59
N GLU A 185 14.47 -35.63 -25.64
CA GLU A 185 14.28 -35.24 -24.24
C GLU A 185 15.57 -34.71 -23.58
N LEU A 186 16.73 -35.31 -23.87
CA LEU A 186 18.03 -34.80 -23.41
C LEU A 186 18.32 -33.39 -23.93
N ASN A 187 17.99 -33.10 -25.19
CA ASN A 187 18.13 -31.75 -25.75
C ASN A 187 17.26 -30.72 -25.02
N LYS A 188 16.07 -31.10 -24.53
CA LYS A 188 15.23 -30.19 -23.72
C LYS A 188 15.88 -29.88 -22.39
N ILE A 189 16.54 -30.86 -21.77
CA ILE A 189 17.30 -30.64 -20.53
C ILE A 189 18.43 -29.64 -20.78
N LEU A 190 19.24 -29.86 -21.83
CA LEU A 190 20.36 -28.97 -22.18
C LEU A 190 19.91 -27.57 -22.62
N ALA A 191 18.68 -27.42 -23.12
CA ALA A 191 18.10 -26.10 -23.39
C ALA A 191 17.74 -25.32 -22.10
N ILE A 192 17.44 -26.02 -21.00
CA ILE A 192 17.11 -25.43 -19.70
C ILE A 192 18.36 -25.24 -18.85
N ASP A 193 19.23 -26.25 -18.82
CA ASP A 193 20.49 -26.29 -18.10
C ASP A 193 21.59 -26.79 -19.06
N PRO A 194 22.25 -25.87 -19.79
CA PRO A 194 23.31 -26.22 -20.74
C PRO A 194 24.52 -26.93 -20.10
N ASN A 195 24.68 -26.82 -18.78
CA ASN A 195 25.80 -27.41 -18.04
C ASN A 195 25.38 -28.68 -17.27
N ASN A 196 24.20 -29.25 -17.58
CA ASN A 196 23.72 -30.44 -16.91
C ASN A 196 24.63 -31.64 -17.21
N SER A 197 25.50 -31.98 -16.26
CA SER A 197 26.54 -33.02 -16.46
C SER A 197 25.96 -34.38 -16.85
N GLN A 198 24.82 -34.77 -16.26
CA GLN A 198 24.15 -36.02 -16.57
C GLN A 198 23.61 -36.04 -18.00
N ALA A 199 22.92 -34.98 -18.43
CA ALA A 199 22.36 -34.91 -19.77
C ALA A 199 23.45 -34.82 -20.85
N ILE A 200 24.56 -34.14 -20.57
CA ILE A 200 25.75 -34.11 -21.45
C ILE A 200 26.30 -35.53 -21.63
N THR A 201 26.64 -36.21 -20.53
CA THR A 201 27.22 -37.56 -20.58
C THR A 201 26.28 -38.58 -21.26
N LEU A 202 24.97 -38.51 -21.00
CA LEU A 202 24.00 -39.38 -21.66
C LEU A 202 23.88 -39.08 -23.16
N SER A 203 23.95 -37.80 -23.55
CA SER A 203 23.88 -37.40 -24.97
C SER A 203 25.12 -37.85 -25.75
N GLU A 204 26.30 -37.78 -25.15
CA GLU A 204 27.56 -38.27 -25.73
C GLU A 204 27.47 -39.78 -26.01
N LYS A 205 27.15 -40.57 -24.97
CA LYS A 205 26.96 -42.02 -25.09
C LYS A 205 25.91 -42.39 -26.13
N LEU A 206 24.80 -41.65 -26.16
CA LEU A 206 23.72 -41.89 -27.11
C LEU A 206 24.17 -41.65 -28.55
N ASN A 207 24.97 -40.61 -28.80
CA ASN A 207 25.51 -40.34 -30.13
C ASN A 207 26.47 -41.46 -30.58
N GLU A 208 27.34 -41.95 -29.69
CA GLU A 208 28.22 -43.10 -29.99
C GLU A 208 27.42 -44.35 -30.38
N VAL A 209 26.35 -44.66 -29.64
CA VAL A 209 25.48 -45.81 -29.94
C VAL A 209 24.77 -45.63 -31.29
N ILE A 210 24.24 -44.44 -31.56
CA ILE A 210 23.57 -44.15 -32.84
C ILE A 210 24.55 -44.29 -34.02
N GLU A 211 25.79 -43.83 -33.88
CA GLU A 211 26.82 -44.00 -34.91
C GLU A 211 27.13 -45.49 -35.15
N ILE A 212 27.29 -46.27 -34.09
CA ILE A 212 27.57 -47.72 -34.21
C ILE A 212 26.40 -48.47 -34.86
N VAL A 213 25.16 -48.15 -34.48
CA VAL A 213 23.95 -48.79 -35.02
C VAL A 213 23.66 -48.33 -36.44
N GLY A 214 23.88 -47.05 -36.76
CA GLY A 214 23.69 -46.47 -38.07
C GLY A 214 24.70 -46.91 -39.13
N VAL A 215 25.92 -47.30 -38.73
CA VAL A 215 26.94 -47.88 -39.63
C VAL A 215 26.68 -49.36 -39.95
N LYS A 216 25.75 -50.02 -39.25
CA LYS A 216 25.42 -51.45 -39.43
C LYS A 216 24.22 -51.74 -40.37
N GLN A 217 23.70 -50.74 -41.07
CA GLN A 217 22.66 -50.89 -42.11
C GLN A 217 23.26 -50.78 -43.51
#